data_AF-A0A9E6DJE0-F1
#
_entry.id   AF-A0A9E6DJE0-F1
#
_cell.length_a   1.000
_cell.length_b   1.000
_cell.length_c   1.000
_cell.angle_alpha   90.00
_cell.angle_beta   90.00
_cell.angle_gamma   90.00
#
_symmetry.space_group_name_H-M   'P 1'
#
loop_
_entity.id
_entity.type
_entity.pdbx_description
1 polymer ?
#
loop_
_entity_poly.entity_id
_entity_poly.type
_entity_poly.pdbx_seq_one_letter_code
_entity_poly.pdbx_strand_id
1 'polypeptide(L)' 'MATIAFLHSLSNAEQQQWLARFKELLPGETVLPIEQISQQQALDVDIAIVANPDPT' A
#
# COMPACT_ATOMS: atom_id res chain seq x y z
N MET A 1 14.57 -5.20 -2.01
CA MET A 1 13.47 -4.67 -1.20
C MET A 1 12.27 -4.62 -2.12
N ALA A 2 11.27 -5.49 -1.89
CA ALA A 2 10.08 -5.51 -2.72
C ALA A 2 9.20 -4.31 -2.33
N THR A 3 8.67 -3.61 -3.33
CA THR A 3 7.72 -2.51 -3.13
C THR A 3 6.32 -3.08 -3.32
N ILE A 4 5.46 -2.90 -2.32
CA ILE A 4 4.08 -3.33 -2.36
C ILE A 4 3.20 -2.09 -2.54
N ALA A 5 2.34 -2.11 -3.55
CA ALA A 5 1.36 -1.05 -3.73
C ALA A 5 0.20 -1.22 -2.75
N PHE A 6 -0.15 -0.15 -2.06
CA PHE A 6 -1.34 -0.09 -1.22
C PHE A 6 -2.39 0.79 -1.89
N LEU A 7 -3.44 0.15 -2.41
CA LEU A 7 -4.60 0.81 -2.98
C LEU A 7 -5.70 0.81 -1.94
N HIS A 8 -6.23 1.97 -1.59
CA HIS A 8 -7.34 2.07 -0.66
C HIS A 8 -8.26 3.23 -1.02
N SER A 9 -9.52 3.14 -0.60
CA SER A 9 -10.45 4.28 -0.52
C SER A 9 -10.74 4.69 0.93
N LEU A 10 -9.89 4.24 1.86
CA LEU A 10 -9.96 4.54 3.29
C LEU A 10 -9.58 5.99 3.61
N SER A 11 -9.99 6.46 4.79
CA SER A 11 -9.57 7.75 5.33
C SER A 11 -8.06 7.80 5.61
N ASN A 12 -7.47 9.00 5.64
CA ASN A 12 -6.04 9.18 5.90
C ASN A 12 -5.60 8.62 7.27
N ALA A 13 -6.49 8.69 8.28
CA ALA A 13 -6.24 8.11 9.60
C ALA A 13 -6.16 6.58 9.57
N GLU A 14 -7.08 5.92 8.86
CA GLU A 14 -7.06 4.47 8.69
C GLU A 14 -5.87 4.01 7.85
N GLN A 15 -5.55 4.73 6.77
CA GLN A 15 -4.37 4.48 5.96
C GLN A 15 -3.11 4.48 6.82
N GLN A 16 -2.91 5.50 7.67
CA GLN A 16 -1.74 5.56 8.54
C GLN A 16 -1.68 4.40 9.54
N GLN A 17 -2.84 4.00 10.08
CA GLN A 17 -2.93 2.85 10.98
C GLN A 17 -2.54 1.55 10.26
N TRP A 18 -2.99 1.34 9.03
CA TRP A 18 -2.60 0.20 8.21
C TRP A 18 -1.11 0.21 7.84
N LEU A 19 -0.58 1.36 7.40
CA LEU A 19 0.83 1.50 7.06
C LEU A 19 1.74 1.23 8.27
N ALA A 20 1.36 1.68 9.46
CA ALA A 20 2.08 1.38 10.69
C ALA A 20 2.12 -0.14 10.95
N ARG A 21 0.99 -0.83 10.78
CA ARG A 21 0.90 -2.29 10.93
C ARG A 21 1.71 -3.04 9.88
N PHE A 22 1.67 -2.61 8.63
CA PHE A 22 2.48 -3.21 7.57
C PHE A 22 3.97 -3.05 7.85
N LYS A 23 4.40 -1.89 8.36
CA LYS A 23 5.80 -1.68 8.74
C LYS A 23 6.26 -2.58 9.89
N GLU A 24 5.37 -2.88 10.85
CA GLU A 24 5.66 -3.82 11.94
C GLU A 24 5.72 -5.28 11.47
N LEU A 25 4.80 -5.68 10.59
CA LEU A 25 4.62 -7.08 10.17
C LEU A 25 5.51 -7.46 8.98
N LEU A 26 5.88 -6.50 8.13
CA LEU A 26 6.66 -6.69 6.91
C LEU A 26 7.91 -5.79 6.91
N PRO A 27 8.86 -5.96 7.85
CA PRO A 27 10.02 -5.07 7.97
C PRO A 27 11.00 -5.17 6.78
N GLY A 28 10.91 -6.22 5.96
CA GLY A 28 11.74 -6.43 4.77
C GLY A 28 11.13 -5.88 3.48
N GLU A 29 9.89 -5.42 3.52
CA GLU A 29 9.15 -4.93 2.36
C GLU A 29 8.72 -3.48 2.58
N THR A 30 8.58 -2.74 1.48
CA THR A 30 8.17 -1.34 1.53
C THR A 30 6.76 -1.23 1.00
N VAL A 31 5.80 -1.04 1.90
CA VAL A 31 4.41 -0.78 1.51
C VAL A 31 4.23 0.72 1.29
N LEU A 32 3.86 1.10 0.07
CA LEU A 32 3.62 2.50 -0.32
C LEU A 32 2.18 2.68 -0.83
N PRO A 33 1.49 3.75 -0.44
CA PRO A 33 0.21 4.10 -1.05
C PRO A 33 0.42 4.39 -2.55
N ILE A 34 -0.56 4.02 -3.37
CA ILE A 34 -0.48 4.14 -4.83
C ILE A 34 -0.19 5.58 -5.29
N GLU A 35 -0.62 6.58 -4.53
CA GLU A 35 -0.37 8.01 -4.79
C GLU A 35 1.12 8.38 -4.70
N GLN A 36 1.92 7.60 -3.98
CA GLN A 36 3.37 7.79 -3.81
C GLN A 36 4.19 6.89 -4.74
N ILE A 37 3.55 6.04 -5.53
CA ILE A 37 4.20 5.16 -6.48
C ILE A 37 4.19 5.83 -7.85
N SER A 38 5.38 6.06 -8.42
CA SER A 38 5.48 6.55 -9.79
C SER A 38 5.09 5.47 -10.79
N GLN A 39 4.65 5.86 -12.00
CA GLN A 39 4.28 4.89 -13.06
C GLN A 39 5.38 3.88 -13.35
N GLN A 40 6.65 4.29 -13.29
CA GLN A 40 7.79 3.38 -13.51
C GLN A 40 7.90 2.37 -12.36
N GLN A 41 7.77 2.81 -11.12
CA GLN A 41 7.77 1.91 -9.96
C GLN A 41 6.56 0.98 -9.96
N ALA A 42 5.41 1.43 -10.44
CA ALA A 42 4.20 0.60 -10.54
C ALA A 42 4.39 -0.60 -11.48
N LEU A 43 5.27 -0.50 -12.48
CA LEU A 43 5.61 -1.61 -13.38
C LEU A 43 6.51 -2.66 -12.70
N ASP A 44 7.27 -2.25 -11.68
CA ASP A 44 8.15 -3.11 -10.89
C ASP A 44 7.46 -3.64 -9.61
N VAL A 45 6.20 -3.26 -9.36
CA VAL A 45 5.43 -3.76 -8.21
C VAL A 45 4.83 -5.12 -8.55
N ASP A 46 5.26 -6.14 -7.80
CA ASP A 46 4.73 -7.51 -7.95
C ASP A 46 3.43 -7.75 -7.15
N ILE A 47 3.23 -6.99 -6.07
CA ILE A 47 2.15 -7.23 -5.10
C ILE A 47 1.38 -5.93 -4.84
N ALA A 48 0.06 -6.01 -4.93
CA ALA A 48 -0.85 -4.93 -4.56
C ALA A 48 -1.80 -5.37 -3.43
N ILE A 49 -1.84 -4.61 -2.35
CA ILE A 49 -2.81 -4.74 -1.26
C ILE A 49 -3.94 -3.77 -1.55
N VAL A 50 -5.16 -4.29 -1.73
CA VAL A 50 -6.34 -3.48 -2.02
C VAL A 50 -7.28 -3.48 -0.82
N ALA A 51 -7.54 -2.31 -0.26
CA ALA A 51 -8.54 -2.08 0.77
C ALA A 51 -9.67 -1.23 0.18
N ASN A 52 -10.61 -1.90 -0.48
CA ASN A 52 -11.81 -1.28 -1.02
C ASN A 52 -13.00 -1.51 -0.06
N PRO A 53 -13.37 -0.54 0.78
CA PRO A 53 -14.57 -0.59 1.61
C PRO A 53 -15.89 -0.71 0.83
N ASP A 54 -15.95 -0.42 -0.48
CA ASP A 54 -17.20 -0.41 -1.25
C ASP A 54 -17.19 -1.39 -2.43
N PRO A 55 -17.95 -2.50 -2.37
CA PRO A 55 -18.07 -3.45 -3.48
C PRO A 55 -19.16 -3.09 -4.51
N THR A 56 -19.83 -1.93 -4.40
CA THR A 56 -20.96 -1.57 -5.28
C THR A 56 -20.56 -0.97 -6.61
#